data_AF-A0A6N7DXN8-F1
#
_entry.id   AF-A0A6N7DXN8-F1
#
_cell.length_a   1.000
_cell.length_b   1.000
_cell.length_c   1.000
_cell.angle_alpha   90.00
_cell.angle_beta   90.00
_cell.angle_gamma   90.00
#
_symmetry.space_group_name_H-M   'P 1'
#
loop_
_entity.id
_entity.type
_entity.pdbx_description
1 polymer ?
#
loop_
_entity_poly.entity_id
_entity_poly.type
_entity_poly.pdbx_seq_one_letter_code
_entity_poly.pdbx_strand_id
1 'polypeptide(L)'
;MKLLFDFFPILLFFIAFKLFGIYVATAVAIAASVLQVGYVYLKNKRVENMHLITLALIIILGGATLIFHDETFIKWKPTIVNWGFALVFLGSHFIGKKPIVRRLMDQALYLPEKVWNRLSYMWVVFFIFSGVANLYVAFNYDTDTWVNFKLFGLMGLTLAFILVQGVYISRYIQDDNVANEVNEKAMETLADVEMDSVVVAKHQQEGKDDERQPPTSPDTK
;
A
#
# COMPACT_ATOMS: atom_id res chain seq x y z
N MET A 1 -35.16 -21.37 -17.24
CA MET A 1 -34.11 -22.36 -17.58
C MET A 1 -32.76 -21.75 -18.00
N LYS A 2 -32.57 -20.42 -18.03
CA LYS A 2 -31.27 -19.79 -18.34
C LYS A 2 -30.17 -20.13 -17.32
N LEU A 3 -30.51 -20.10 -16.03
CA LEU A 3 -29.56 -20.32 -14.93
C LEU A 3 -28.92 -21.73 -14.97
N LEU A 4 -29.67 -22.79 -15.26
CA LEU A 4 -29.11 -24.14 -15.44
C LEU A 4 -28.15 -24.23 -16.63
N PHE A 5 -28.40 -23.45 -17.69
CA PHE A 5 -27.57 -23.42 -18.89
C PHE A 5 -26.27 -22.63 -18.63
N ASP A 6 -26.33 -21.53 -17.88
CA ASP A 6 -25.18 -20.69 -17.54
C ASP A 6 -24.21 -21.36 -16.55
N PHE A 7 -24.71 -22.30 -15.74
CA PHE A 7 -23.89 -23.06 -14.79
C PHE A 7 -23.20 -24.27 -15.42
N PHE A 8 -23.58 -24.69 -16.62
CA PHE A 8 -23.04 -25.88 -17.27
C PHE A 8 -21.51 -25.82 -17.50
N PRO A 9 -20.93 -24.73 -18.05
CA PRO A 9 -19.48 -24.63 -18.23
C PRO A 9 -18.74 -24.54 -16.89
N ILE A 10 -19.35 -23.88 -15.90
CA ILE A 10 -18.77 -23.69 -14.56
C ILE A 10 -18.69 -25.03 -13.84
N LEU A 11 -19.76 -25.83 -13.89
CA LEU A 11 -19.80 -27.15 -13.27
C LEU A 11 -18.76 -28.10 -13.90
N LEU A 12 -18.69 -28.11 -15.23
CA LEU A 12 -17.69 -28.90 -15.97
C LEU A 12 -16.26 -28.44 -15.67
N PHE A 13 -16.03 -27.12 -15.56
CA PHE A 13 -14.75 -26.55 -15.14
C PHE A 13 -14.33 -27.10 -13.78
N PHE A 14 -15.22 -27.05 -12.78
CA PHE A 14 -14.90 -27.52 -11.43
C PHE A 14 -14.58 -29.02 -11.37
N ILE A 15 -15.32 -29.84 -12.11
CA ILE A 15 -15.08 -31.29 -12.17
C ILE A 15 -13.73 -31.58 -12.84
N ALA A 16 -13.47 -30.96 -14.00
CA ALA A 16 -12.22 -31.14 -14.72
C ALA A 16 -11.02 -30.58 -13.95
N PHE A 17 -11.19 -29.48 -13.21
CA PHE A 17 -10.15 -28.89 -12.37
C PHE A 17 -9.71 -29.84 -11.26
N LYS A 18 -10.68 -30.48 -10.59
CA LYS A 18 -10.41 -31.38 -9.47
C LYS A 18 -9.72 -32.68 -9.91
N LEU A 19 -9.98 -33.14 -11.13
CA LEU A 19 -9.51 -34.44 -11.63
C LEU A 19 -8.24 -34.34 -12.48
N PHE A 20 -8.11 -33.27 -13.27
CA PHE A 20 -7.09 -33.17 -14.33
C PHE A 20 -6.34 -31.83 -14.32
N GLY A 21 -6.58 -30.99 -13.31
CA GLY A 21 -5.90 -29.71 -13.14
C GLY A 21 -6.45 -28.58 -14.00
N ILE A 22 -5.81 -27.41 -13.86
CA ILE A 22 -6.28 -26.12 -14.41
C ILE A 22 -6.36 -26.11 -15.94
N TYR A 23 -5.44 -26.77 -16.64
CA TYR A 23 -5.35 -26.71 -18.10
C TYR A 23 -6.50 -27.47 -18.77
N VAL A 24 -6.76 -28.71 -18.33
CA VAL A 24 -7.89 -29.51 -18.82
C VAL A 24 -9.21 -28.85 -18.43
N ALA A 25 -9.30 -28.27 -17.23
CA ALA A 25 -10.47 -27.51 -16.81
C ALA A 25 -10.78 -26.33 -17.74
N THR A 26 -9.77 -25.52 -18.06
CA THR A 26 -9.93 -24.38 -18.96
C THR A 26 -10.30 -24.82 -20.38
N ALA A 27 -9.68 -25.89 -20.90
CA ALA A 27 -10.03 -26.44 -22.21
C ALA A 27 -11.50 -26.91 -22.26
N VAL A 28 -11.92 -27.64 -21.22
CA VAL A 28 -13.30 -28.14 -21.08
C VAL A 28 -14.29 -26.99 -20.94
N ALA A 29 -13.96 -25.94 -20.18
CA ALA A 29 -14.80 -24.76 -20.04
C ALA A 29 -14.99 -24.00 -21.36
N ILE A 30 -13.90 -23.80 -22.13
CA ILE A 30 -13.98 -23.19 -23.46
C ILE A 30 -14.86 -24.04 -24.38
N ALA A 31 -14.63 -25.35 -24.44
CA ALA A 31 -15.41 -26.27 -25.28
C ALA A 31 -16.89 -26.27 -24.90
N ALA A 32 -17.20 -26.33 -23.60
CA ALA A 32 -18.57 -26.27 -23.09
C ALA A 32 -19.24 -24.93 -23.41
N SER A 33 -18.55 -23.80 -23.23
CA SER A 33 -19.09 -22.47 -23.56
C SER A 33 -19.34 -22.29 -25.06
N VAL A 34 -18.43 -22.78 -25.92
CA VAL A 34 -18.62 -22.75 -27.38
C VAL A 34 -19.82 -23.60 -27.80
N LEU A 35 -19.93 -24.82 -27.28
CA LEU A 35 -21.05 -25.72 -27.56
C LEU A 35 -22.38 -25.14 -27.05
N GLN A 36 -22.37 -24.52 -25.87
CA GLN A 36 -23.54 -23.88 -25.28
C GLN A 36 -24.04 -22.73 -26.17
N VAL A 37 -23.15 -21.80 -26.54
CA VAL A 37 -23.51 -20.65 -27.38
C VAL A 37 -23.91 -21.10 -28.79
N GLY A 38 -23.22 -22.10 -29.35
CA GLY A 38 -23.58 -22.71 -30.63
C GLY A 38 -24.98 -23.34 -30.60
N TYR A 39 -25.31 -24.12 -29.57
CA TYR A 39 -26.63 -24.70 -29.42
C TYR A 39 -27.74 -23.64 -29.30
N VAL A 40 -27.50 -22.57 -28.53
CA VAL A 40 -28.43 -21.44 -28.41
C VAL A 40 -28.60 -20.71 -29.74
N TYR A 41 -27.52 -20.51 -30.49
CA TYR A 41 -27.56 -19.89 -31.81
C TYR A 41 -28.38 -20.74 -32.81
N LEU A 42 -28.17 -22.06 -32.86
CA LEU A 42 -28.91 -22.96 -33.76
C LEU A 42 -30.40 -23.00 -33.42
N LYS A 43 -30.75 -23.02 -32.13
CA LYS A 43 -32.15 -23.17 -31.69
C LYS A 43 -32.94 -21.87 -31.75
N ASN A 44 -32.34 -20.75 -31.34
CA ASN A 44 -33.06 -19.49 -31.15
C ASN A 44 -32.73 -18.44 -32.23
N LYS A 45 -31.73 -18.67 -33.10
CA LYS A 45 -31.20 -17.73 -34.12
C LYS A 45 -30.85 -16.33 -33.59
N ARG A 46 -30.77 -16.17 -32.27
CA ARG A 46 -30.42 -14.95 -31.56
C ARG A 46 -29.62 -15.34 -30.33
N VAL A 47 -28.45 -14.74 -30.18
CA VAL A 47 -27.60 -14.91 -29.00
C VAL A 47 -27.58 -13.58 -28.27
N GLU A 48 -27.79 -13.60 -26.96
CA GLU A 48 -27.67 -12.39 -26.15
C GLU A 48 -26.22 -11.90 -26.14
N ASN A 49 -26.04 -10.58 -26.33
CA ASN A 49 -24.72 -9.94 -26.36
C ASN A 49 -23.87 -10.29 -25.14
N MET A 50 -24.49 -10.50 -23.98
CA MET A 50 -23.83 -10.91 -22.74
C MET A 50 -23.12 -12.27 -22.86
N HIS A 51 -23.72 -13.26 -23.54
CA HIS A 51 -23.10 -14.58 -23.75
C HIS A 51 -21.95 -14.52 -24.76
N LEU A 52 -22.05 -13.68 -25.80
CA LEU A 52 -20.96 -13.46 -26.75
C LEU A 52 -19.76 -12.78 -26.10
N ILE A 53 -19.99 -11.76 -25.28
CA ILE A 53 -18.93 -11.08 -24.52
C ILE A 53 -18.25 -12.07 -23.57
N THR A 54 -19.03 -12.89 -22.86
CA THR A 54 -18.51 -13.88 -21.93
C THR A 54 -17.72 -14.97 -22.64
N LEU A 55 -18.22 -15.47 -23.78
CA LEU A 55 -17.52 -16.43 -24.62
C LEU A 55 -16.20 -15.86 -25.16
N ALA A 56 -16.22 -14.63 -25.67
CA ALA A 56 -15.02 -13.95 -26.14
C ALA A 56 -13.99 -13.81 -25.01
N LEU A 57 -14.42 -13.43 -23.80
CA LEU A 57 -13.56 -13.33 -22.63
C LEU A 57 -12.93 -14.70 -22.28
N ILE A 58 -13.74 -15.76 -22.25
CA ILE A 58 -13.29 -17.14 -21.94
C ILE A 58 -12.32 -17.65 -23.02
N ILE A 59 -12.58 -17.38 -24.30
CA ILE A 59 -11.70 -17.78 -25.39
C ILE A 59 -10.39 -16.99 -25.35
N ILE A 60 -10.42 -15.68 -25.09
CA ILE A 60 -9.21 -14.85 -25.06
C ILE A 60 -8.35 -15.18 -23.84
N LEU A 61 -8.92 -15.14 -22.63
CA LEU A 61 -8.18 -15.41 -21.40
C LEU A 61 -7.86 -16.90 -21.22
N GLY A 62 -8.84 -17.77 -21.48
CA GLY A 62 -8.65 -19.22 -21.38
C GLY A 62 -7.79 -19.76 -22.52
N GLY A 63 -7.96 -19.24 -23.73
CA GLY A 63 -7.11 -19.56 -24.88
C GLY A 63 -5.69 -19.07 -24.70
N ALA A 64 -5.46 -17.89 -24.11
CA ALA A 64 -4.12 -17.48 -23.69
C ALA A 64 -3.55 -18.46 -22.65
N THR A 65 -4.36 -18.89 -21.67
CA THR A 65 -3.93 -19.87 -20.66
C THR A 65 -3.55 -21.22 -21.27
N LEU A 66 -4.23 -21.64 -22.35
CA LEU A 66 -3.91 -22.85 -23.11
C LEU A 66 -2.73 -22.65 -24.07
N ILE A 67 -2.64 -21.55 -24.81
CA ILE A 67 -1.56 -21.32 -25.79
C ILE A 67 -0.23 -21.15 -25.07
N PHE A 68 -0.23 -20.51 -23.90
CA PHE A 68 0.99 -20.33 -23.15
C PHE A 68 1.53 -21.62 -22.53
N HIS A 69 0.73 -22.71 -22.38
CA HIS A 69 1.08 -24.11 -22.05
C HIS A 69 2.34 -24.36 -21.18
N ASP A 70 2.70 -23.43 -20.32
CA ASP A 70 4.02 -23.37 -19.70
C ASP A 70 3.84 -22.87 -18.27
N GLU A 71 4.39 -23.62 -17.31
CA GLU A 71 4.46 -23.24 -15.90
C GLU A 71 5.04 -21.83 -15.74
N THR A 72 5.91 -21.44 -16.67
CA THR A 72 6.49 -20.10 -16.78
C THR A 72 5.41 -19.01 -16.78
N PHE A 73 4.29 -19.14 -17.48
CA PHE A 73 3.27 -18.08 -17.50
C PHE A 73 2.55 -17.91 -16.15
N ILE A 74 2.38 -18.99 -15.38
CA ILE A 74 1.86 -18.94 -14.00
C ILE A 74 2.88 -18.29 -13.07
N LYS A 75 4.16 -18.60 -13.27
CA LYS A 75 5.28 -18.03 -12.50
C LYS A 75 5.50 -16.53 -12.79
N TRP A 76 5.10 -16.03 -13.96
CA TRP A 76 5.19 -14.62 -14.32
C TRP A 76 4.07 -13.73 -13.74
N LYS A 77 2.91 -14.29 -13.36
CA LYS A 77 1.80 -13.53 -12.77
C LYS A 77 2.23 -12.65 -11.57
N PRO A 78 2.96 -13.17 -10.56
CA PRO A 78 3.45 -12.36 -9.45
C PRO A 78 4.44 -11.28 -9.87
N THR A 79 5.30 -11.56 -10.86
CA THR A 79 6.31 -10.59 -11.34
C THR A 79 5.66 -9.38 -11.99
N ILE A 80 4.72 -9.62 -12.91
CA ILE A 80 3.99 -8.54 -13.60
C ILE A 80 3.23 -7.67 -12.61
N VAL A 81 2.59 -8.30 -11.62
CA VAL A 81 1.87 -7.57 -10.56
C VAL A 81 2.83 -6.75 -9.70
N ASN A 82 3.94 -7.32 -9.24
CA ASN A 82 4.93 -6.60 -8.44
C ASN A 82 5.55 -5.42 -9.21
N TRP A 83 5.94 -5.62 -10.47
CA TRP A 83 6.49 -4.54 -11.29
C TRP A 83 5.43 -3.49 -11.66
N GLY A 84 4.18 -3.91 -11.85
CA GLY A 84 3.04 -3.01 -11.98
C GLY A 84 2.88 -2.12 -10.74
N PHE A 85 2.95 -2.70 -9.55
CA PHE A 85 2.95 -1.92 -8.30
C PHE A 85 4.17 -1.01 -8.18
N ALA A 86 5.37 -1.47 -8.55
CA ALA A 86 6.56 -0.63 -8.59
C ALA A 86 6.37 0.59 -9.52
N LEU A 87 5.83 0.38 -10.71
CA LEU A 87 5.51 1.44 -11.67
C LEU A 87 4.45 2.40 -11.16
N VAL A 88 3.40 1.90 -10.51
CA VAL A 88 2.35 2.74 -9.91
C VAL A 88 2.92 3.57 -8.76
N PHE A 89 3.74 2.98 -7.90
CA PHE A 89 4.38 3.69 -6.78
C PHE A 89 5.38 4.73 -7.28
N LEU A 90 6.20 4.37 -8.27
CA LEU A 90 7.17 5.29 -8.90
C LEU A 90 6.44 6.40 -9.65
N GLY A 91 5.41 6.05 -10.42
CA GLY A 91 4.54 6.98 -11.14
C GLY A 91 3.80 7.93 -10.20
N SER A 92 3.45 7.50 -8.98
CA SER A 92 2.83 8.36 -7.98
C SER A 92 3.74 9.50 -7.50
N HIS A 93 5.05 9.38 -7.70
CA HIS A 93 5.99 10.46 -7.44
C HIS A 93 5.92 11.57 -8.49
N PHE A 94 5.52 11.23 -9.73
CA PHE A 94 5.41 12.17 -10.85
C PHE A 94 3.96 12.62 -11.11
N ILE A 95 2.98 11.76 -10.80
CA ILE A 95 1.53 11.96 -11.03
C ILE A 95 0.83 11.98 -9.66
N GLY A 96 1.00 13.08 -8.93
CA GLY A 96 0.33 13.31 -7.64
C GLY A 96 1.16 14.19 -6.70
N LYS A 97 0.49 15.10 -5.98
CA LYS A 97 1.16 15.97 -4.99
C LYS A 97 1.72 15.21 -3.76
N LYS A 98 1.37 13.92 -3.59
CA LYS A 98 1.77 13.08 -2.46
C LYS A 98 1.97 11.62 -2.92
N PRO A 99 3.03 10.92 -2.46
CA PRO A 99 3.23 9.50 -2.75
C PRO A 99 2.05 8.64 -2.26
N ILE A 100 1.78 7.50 -2.92
CA ILE A 100 0.72 6.57 -2.50
C ILE A 100 0.92 6.07 -1.08
N VAL A 101 2.17 5.78 -0.68
CA VAL A 101 2.51 5.35 0.69
C VAL A 101 2.03 6.37 1.72
N ARG A 102 2.23 7.67 1.44
CA ARG A 102 1.74 8.75 2.29
C ARG A 102 0.22 8.74 2.33
N ARG A 103 -0.47 8.60 1.20
CA ARG A 103 -1.95 8.58 1.18
C ARG A 103 -2.55 7.41 1.98
N LEU A 104 -1.86 6.28 2.02
CA LEU A 104 -2.32 5.09 2.73
C LEU A 104 -2.07 5.18 4.25
N MET A 105 -1.04 5.92 4.67
CA MET A 105 -0.57 5.97 6.06
C MET A 105 -0.64 7.36 6.71
N ASP A 106 -1.04 8.43 5.99
CA ASP A 106 -1.16 9.84 6.47
C ASP A 106 -2.10 9.93 7.70
N GLN A 107 -3.04 9.00 7.83
CA GLN A 107 -4.02 8.99 8.92
C GLN A 107 -3.46 8.39 10.22
N ALA A 108 -2.40 7.58 10.13
CA ALA A 108 -1.84 6.85 11.27
C ALA A 108 -0.52 7.42 11.76
N LEU A 109 0.24 8.12 10.90
CA LEU A 109 1.59 8.60 11.19
C LEU A 109 1.82 10.00 10.63
N TYR A 110 2.41 10.89 11.42
CA TYR A 110 2.91 12.18 10.95
C TYR A 110 4.42 12.08 10.75
N LEU A 111 4.89 12.25 9.50
CA LEU A 111 6.30 12.13 9.12
C LEU A 111 6.67 13.24 8.14
N PRO A 112 7.93 13.74 8.14
CA PRO A 112 8.39 14.74 7.19
C PRO A 112 8.27 14.28 5.73
N GLU A 113 8.01 15.20 4.79
CA GLU A 113 7.80 14.87 3.37
C GLU A 113 8.97 14.11 2.72
N LYS A 114 10.21 14.42 3.15
CA LYS A 114 11.42 13.73 2.70
C LYS A 114 11.42 12.25 3.10
N VAL A 115 10.85 11.91 4.26
CA VAL A 115 10.78 10.53 4.77
C VAL A 115 9.74 9.74 3.99
N TRP A 116 8.60 10.34 3.66
CA TRP A 116 7.58 9.73 2.80
C TRP A 116 8.11 9.38 1.41
N ASN A 117 8.90 10.26 0.81
CA ASN A 117 9.53 9.97 -0.49
C ASN A 117 10.51 8.79 -0.39
N ARG A 118 11.36 8.76 0.64
CA ARG A 118 12.26 7.61 0.86
C ARG A 118 11.51 6.31 1.09
N LEU A 119 10.45 6.33 1.92
CA LEU A 119 9.59 5.16 2.13
C LEU A 119 8.97 4.67 0.82
N SER A 120 8.49 5.59 -0.03
CA SER A 120 7.99 5.24 -1.36
C SER A 120 9.05 4.58 -2.24
N TYR A 121 10.29 5.08 -2.23
CA TYR A 121 11.41 4.45 -2.94
C TYR A 121 11.75 3.07 -2.37
N MET A 122 11.71 2.87 -1.05
CA MET A 122 11.92 1.56 -0.43
C MET A 122 10.88 0.54 -0.91
N TRP A 123 9.61 0.95 -1.03
CA TRP A 123 8.55 0.11 -1.61
C TRP A 123 8.79 -0.20 -3.09
N VAL A 124 9.19 0.78 -3.91
CA VAL A 124 9.53 0.56 -5.32
C VAL A 124 10.67 -0.46 -5.45
N VAL A 125 11.76 -0.27 -4.70
CA VAL A 125 12.91 -1.18 -4.70
C VAL A 125 12.49 -2.57 -4.23
N PHE A 126 11.68 -2.67 -3.18
CA PHE A 126 11.16 -3.94 -2.68
C PHE A 126 10.33 -4.68 -3.72
N PHE A 127 9.40 -4.01 -4.41
CA PHE A 127 8.58 -4.62 -5.45
C PHE A 127 9.41 -5.06 -6.67
N ILE A 128 10.39 -4.26 -7.09
CA ILE A 128 11.32 -4.63 -8.16
C ILE A 128 12.11 -5.87 -7.74
N PHE A 129 12.73 -5.83 -6.56
CA PHE A 129 13.54 -6.93 -6.02
C PHE A 129 12.72 -8.21 -5.83
N SER A 130 11.50 -8.11 -5.29
CA SER A 130 10.57 -9.22 -5.11
C SER A 130 10.15 -9.84 -6.46
N GLY A 131 9.89 -9.00 -7.47
CA GLY A 131 9.63 -9.47 -8.84
C GLY A 131 10.83 -10.17 -9.47
N VAL A 132 12.04 -9.61 -9.32
CA VAL A 132 13.28 -10.23 -9.81
C VAL A 132 13.58 -11.55 -9.09
N ALA A 133 13.43 -11.59 -7.77
CA ALA A 133 13.64 -12.80 -6.97
C ALA A 133 12.62 -13.90 -7.33
N ASN A 134 11.35 -13.54 -7.53
CA ASN A 134 10.34 -14.47 -8.05
C ASN A 134 10.71 -15.01 -9.43
N LEU A 135 11.22 -14.16 -10.32
CA LEU A 135 11.63 -14.57 -11.67
C LEU A 135 12.88 -15.46 -11.64
N TYR A 136 13.85 -15.14 -10.78
CA TYR A 136 15.06 -15.95 -10.57
C TYR A 136 14.69 -17.35 -10.10
N VAL A 137 13.83 -17.47 -9.09
CA VAL A 137 13.41 -18.79 -8.59
C VAL A 137 12.55 -19.52 -9.62
N ALA A 138 11.70 -18.78 -10.34
CA ALA A 138 10.85 -19.35 -11.38
C ALA A 138 11.61 -20.04 -12.52
N PHE A 139 12.75 -19.47 -12.94
CA PHE A 139 13.53 -19.97 -14.07
C PHE A 139 14.64 -20.97 -13.69
N ASN A 140 15.10 -20.96 -12.44
CA ASN A 140 16.22 -21.81 -12.01
C ASN A 140 15.78 -23.04 -11.21
N TYR A 141 14.52 -23.11 -10.76
CA TYR A 141 14.02 -24.19 -9.90
C TYR A 141 12.68 -24.78 -10.40
N ASP A 142 12.43 -26.01 -9.96
CA ASP A 142 11.19 -26.76 -10.13
C ASP A 142 9.98 -26.08 -9.46
N THR A 143 8.78 -26.48 -9.90
CA THR A 143 7.53 -25.82 -9.50
C THR A 143 7.22 -25.97 -8.01
N ASP A 144 7.58 -27.08 -7.39
CA ASP A 144 7.40 -27.28 -5.94
C ASP A 144 8.29 -26.33 -5.13
N THR A 145 9.55 -26.17 -5.55
CA THR A 145 10.46 -25.19 -4.95
C THR A 145 9.95 -23.75 -5.16
N TRP A 146 9.41 -23.42 -6.34
CA TRP A 146 8.80 -22.11 -6.60
C TRP A 146 7.57 -21.84 -5.72
N VAL A 147 6.67 -22.82 -5.53
CA VAL A 147 5.51 -22.67 -4.64
C VAL A 147 5.96 -22.41 -3.21
N ASN A 148 6.94 -23.16 -2.71
CA ASN A 148 7.49 -22.95 -1.37
C ASN A 148 8.18 -21.59 -1.23
N PHE A 149 8.94 -21.16 -2.24
CA PHE A 149 9.51 -19.81 -2.26
C PHE A 149 8.43 -18.73 -2.27
N LYS A 150 7.34 -18.92 -3.03
CA LYS A 150 6.23 -17.97 -3.06
C LYS A 150 5.51 -17.89 -1.72
N LEU A 151 5.28 -19.03 -1.06
CA LEU A 151 4.56 -19.08 0.20
C LEU A 151 5.42 -18.63 1.39
N PHE A 152 6.63 -19.15 1.52
CA PHE A 152 7.49 -18.90 2.68
C PHE A 152 8.58 -17.87 2.39
N GLY A 153 9.20 -17.91 1.21
CA GLY A 153 10.26 -16.99 0.82
C GLY A 153 9.77 -15.55 0.65
N LEU A 154 8.77 -15.31 -0.19
CA LEU A 154 8.19 -13.98 -0.38
C LEU A 154 7.49 -13.45 0.88
N MET A 155 6.82 -14.33 1.65
CA MET A 155 6.24 -13.95 2.94
C MET A 155 7.32 -13.55 3.93
N GLY A 156 8.39 -14.33 4.07
CA GLY A 156 9.54 -14.01 4.92
C GLY A 156 10.22 -12.71 4.51
N LEU A 157 10.39 -12.49 3.21
CA LEU A 157 10.94 -11.25 2.67
C LEU A 157 10.05 -10.04 2.98
N THR A 158 8.72 -10.21 2.90
CA THR A 158 7.75 -9.17 3.25
C THR A 158 7.79 -8.86 4.76
N LEU A 159 7.88 -9.88 5.61
CA LEU A 159 8.01 -9.70 7.05
C LEU A 159 9.31 -8.96 7.41
N ALA A 160 10.44 -9.37 6.81
CA ALA A 160 11.72 -8.70 7.01
C ALA A 160 11.65 -7.22 6.55
N PHE A 161 11.02 -6.96 5.41
CA PHE A 161 10.81 -5.60 4.91
C PHE A 161 9.97 -4.76 5.86
N ILE A 162 8.87 -5.30 6.39
CA ILE A 162 8.01 -4.60 7.37
C ILE A 162 8.79 -4.30 8.65
N LEU A 163 9.62 -5.23 9.14
CA LEU A 163 10.45 -4.99 10.33
C LEU A 163 11.47 -3.88 10.09
N VAL A 164 12.19 -3.92 8.95
CA VAL A 164 13.15 -2.87 8.57
C VAL A 164 12.44 -1.52 8.41
N GLN A 165 11.28 -1.50 7.76
CA GLN A 165 10.46 -0.30 7.60
C GLN A 165 9.99 0.23 8.96
N GLY A 166 9.56 -0.66 9.87
CA GLY A 166 9.10 -0.31 11.21
C GLY A 166 10.20 0.31 12.06
N VAL A 167 11.40 -0.28 12.07
CA VAL A 167 12.57 0.29 12.76
C VAL A 167 12.95 1.65 12.16
N TYR A 168 12.93 1.76 10.83
CA TYR A 168 13.23 3.01 10.14
C TYR A 168 12.23 4.11 10.52
N ILE A 169 10.93 3.83 10.50
CA ILE A 169 9.87 4.76 10.90
C ILE A 169 9.98 5.13 12.38
N SER A 170 10.22 4.16 13.26
CA SER A 170 10.31 4.39 14.72
C SER A 170 11.39 5.41 15.08
N ARG A 171 12.49 5.47 14.30
CA ARG A 171 13.56 6.44 14.53
C ARG A 171 13.09 7.87 14.29
N TYR A 172 12.28 8.10 13.27
CA TYR A 172 11.77 9.44 12.95
C TYR A 172 10.65 9.90 13.88
N ILE A 173 9.85 8.97 14.45
CA ILE A 173 8.84 9.31 15.46
C ILE A 173 9.50 9.79 16.75
N GLN A 174 10.63 9.21 17.14
CA GLN A 174 11.37 9.65 18.33
C GLN A 174 12.03 11.02 18.11
N ASP A 175 12.63 11.26 16.95
CA ASP A 175 13.29 12.53 16.63
C ASP A 175 12.31 13.72 16.62
N ASP A 176 11.10 13.56 16.05
CA ASP A 176 10.07 14.61 16.04
C ASP A 176 9.53 14.90 17.46
N ASN A 177 9.33 13.88 18.30
CA ASN A 177 8.88 14.07 19.68
C ASN A 177 9.94 14.81 20.53
N VAL A 178 11.21 14.45 20.40
CA VAL A 178 12.32 15.12 21.10
C VAL A 178 12.46 16.57 20.65
N ALA A 179 12.35 16.85 19.34
CA ALA A 179 12.42 18.20 18.82
C ALA A 179 11.25 19.09 19.32
N ASN A 180 10.05 18.53 19.38
CA ASN A 180 8.88 19.25 19.91
C ASN A 180 9.01 19.53 21.41
N GLU A 181 9.48 18.56 22.20
CA GLU A 181 9.68 18.72 23.65
C GLU A 181 10.76 19.77 23.97
N VAL A 182 11.84 19.82 23.17
CA VAL A 182 12.89 20.85 23.30
C VAL A 182 12.36 22.23 22.94
N ASN A 183 11.56 22.35 21.87
CA ASN A 183 10.95 23.63 21.49
C ASN A 183 9.92 24.12 22.51
N GLU A 184 9.12 23.22 23.07
CA GLU A 184 8.16 23.54 24.13
C GLU A 184 8.87 24.05 25.39
N LYS A 185 9.89 23.32 25.87
CA LYS A 185 10.72 23.75 27.00
C LYS A 185 11.44 25.07 26.74
N ALA A 186 11.93 25.29 25.52
CA ALA A 186 12.58 26.55 25.15
C ALA A 186 11.57 27.71 25.16
N MET A 187 10.35 27.51 24.66
CA MET A 187 9.29 28.53 24.70
C MET A 187 8.82 28.82 26.13
N GLU A 188 8.68 27.80 26.97
CA GLU A 188 8.34 27.95 28.40
C GLU A 188 9.44 28.75 29.13
N THR A 189 10.71 28.42 28.89
CA THR A 189 11.85 29.16 29.47
C THR A 189 11.87 30.62 29.01
N LEU A 190 11.59 30.90 27.73
CA LEU A 190 11.52 32.26 27.21
C LEU A 190 10.35 33.05 27.81
N ALA A 191 9.19 32.41 28.00
CA ALA A 191 8.03 33.01 28.62
C ALA A 191 8.29 33.33 30.11
N ASP A 192 8.96 32.45 30.84
CA ASP A 192 9.35 32.67 32.23
C ASP A 192 10.34 33.84 32.38
N VAL A 193 11.35 33.91 31.50
CA VAL A 193 12.31 35.02 31.49
C VAL A 193 11.63 36.35 31.18
N GLU A 194 10.68 36.36 30.25
CA GLU A 194 9.93 37.57 29.93
C GLU A 194 9.00 37.99 31.09
N MET A 195 8.31 37.04 31.73
CA MET A 195 7.48 37.30 32.90
C MET A 195 8.31 37.87 34.07
N ASP A 196 9.48 37.29 34.36
CA ASP A 196 10.39 37.78 35.39
C ASP A 196 10.91 39.19 35.08
N SER A 197 11.22 39.47 33.81
CA SER A 197 11.65 40.81 33.39
C SER A 197 10.55 41.87 33.60
N VAL A 198 9.28 41.51 33.36
CA VAL A 198 8.12 42.39 33.58
C VAL A 198 7.86 42.61 35.06
N VAL A 199 7.99 41.57 35.89
CA VAL A 199 7.84 41.66 37.36
C VAL A 199 8.93 42.55 37.97
N VAL A 200 10.19 42.38 37.54
CA VAL A 200 11.32 43.21 37.98
C VAL A 200 11.12 44.67 37.57
N ALA A 201 10.68 44.92 36.33
CA ALA A 201 10.40 46.27 35.85
C ALA A 201 9.27 46.95 36.65
N LYS A 202 8.25 46.20 37.03
CA LYS A 202 7.13 46.69 37.84
C LYS A 202 7.56 47.03 39.27
N HIS A 203 8.37 46.18 39.91
CA HIS A 203 8.93 46.47 41.23
C HIS A 203 9.88 47.69 41.22
N GLN A 204 10.63 47.89 40.14
CA GLN A 204 11.45 49.09 39.97
C GLN A 204 10.65 50.37 39.73
N GLN A 205 9.43 50.27 39.19
CA GLN A 205 8.51 51.40 39.08
C GLN A 205 7.84 51.72 40.42
N GLU A 206 7.36 50.71 41.15
CA GLU A 206 6.74 50.89 42.47
C GLU A 206 7.73 51.49 43.49
N GLY A 207 9.00 51.05 43.50
CA GLY A 207 10.02 51.62 44.39
C GLY A 207 10.39 53.09 44.11
N LYS A 208 10.20 53.56 42.86
CA LYS A 208 10.47 54.97 42.48
C LYS A 208 9.34 55.94 42.83
N ASP A 209 8.14 55.41 43.10
CA ASP A 209 7.00 56.24 43.50
C ASP A 209 6.96 56.46 45.02
N ASP A 210 7.57 55.58 45.81
CA ASP A 210 7.71 55.71 47.27
C ASP A 210 8.78 56.76 47.66
N GLU A 211 9.85 56.90 46.87
CA GLU A 211 10.87 57.96 47.05
C GLU A 211 10.39 59.38 46.72
N ARG A 212 9.19 59.52 46.13
CA ARG A 212 8.58 60.83 45.80
C ARG A 212 7.61 61.35 46.86
N GLN A 213 7.40 60.63 47.96
CA GLN A 213 6.63 61.17 49.08
C GLN A 213 7.52 62.05 49.97
N PRO A 214 7.19 63.33 50.17
CA PRO A 214 7.98 64.23 51.01
C PRO A 214 7.87 63.80 52.48
N PRO A 215 8.93 64.01 53.30
CA PRO A 215 8.94 63.55 54.68
C PRO A 215 7.78 64.17 55.45
N THR A 216 6.94 63.31 56.02
CA THR A 216 5.81 63.71 56.85
C THR A 216 6.35 64.42 58.09
N SER A 217 6.02 65.70 58.21
CA SER A 217 6.38 66.53 59.36
C SER A 217 5.74 65.93 60.63
N PRO A 218 6.48 65.80 61.75
CA PRO A 218 5.91 65.28 62.98
C PRO A 218 4.90 66.24 63.58
N ASP A 219 3.77 65.70 64.03
CA ASP A 219 2.73 66.39 64.80
C ASP A 219 3.33 67.24 65.93
N THR A 220 2.84 68.48 66.06
CA THR A 220 3.00 69.26 67.28
C THR A 220 1.67 69.89 67.67
N LYS A 221 1.08 69.28 68.72
CA LYS A 221 0.13 69.74 69.75
C LYS A 221 -0.68 71.01 69.51
#